data_AF-A0A6B3EFR1-F1
#
_entry.id   AF-A0A6B3EFR1-F1
#
_cell.length_a   1.000
_cell.length_b   1.000
_cell.length_c   1.000
_cell.angle_alpha   90.00
_cell.angle_beta   90.00
_cell.angle_gamma   90.00
#
_symmetry.space_group_name_H-M   'P 1'
#
loop_
_entity.id
_entity.type
_entity.pdbx_description
1 polymer ?
#
loop_
_entity_poly.entity_id
_entity_poly.type
_entity_poly.pdbx_seq_one_letter_code
_entity_poly.pdbx_strand_id
1 'polypeptide(L)'
;MPALVPHPRTHPPRVLKTAKIKITTKCNRSCDFCIFADGAHGENMPLELFSTVLTRLETVPFRQLHINGGEPTVHRDFPALSDAARTRLPDKVMVLGTNALTLAR
;
A
#
# COMPACT_ATOMS: atom_id res chain seq x y z
N MET A 1 48.80 12.62 16.21
CA MET A 1 47.34 12.47 16.10
C MET A 1 47.06 11.61 14.88
N PRO A 2 46.42 10.43 15.00
CA PRO A 2 46.18 9.59 13.84
C PRO A 2 45.07 10.21 12.99
N ALA A 3 45.31 10.32 11.68
CA ALA A 3 44.31 10.80 10.73
C ALA A 3 43.13 9.81 10.67
N LEU A 4 41.91 10.34 10.77
CA LEU A 4 40.68 9.60 10.50
C LEU A 4 40.69 9.15 9.04
N VAL A 5 40.90 7.86 8.80
CA VAL A 5 40.74 7.26 7.47
C VAL A 5 39.24 7.13 7.20
N PRO A 6 38.68 7.73 6.12
CA PRO A 6 37.26 7.57 5.82
C PRO A 6 36.99 6.12 5.43
N HIS A 7 36.12 5.42 6.17
CA HIS A 7 35.67 4.10 5.76
C HIS A 7 34.62 4.24 4.64
N PRO A 8 34.86 3.68 3.44
CA PRO A 8 33.90 3.77 2.35
C PRO A 8 32.64 3.00 2.71
N ARG A 9 31.53 3.70 2.94
CA ARG A 9 30.21 3.07 3.18
C ARG A 9 29.60 2.64 1.85
N THR A 10 30.09 1.53 1.29
CA THR A 10 29.42 0.85 0.17
C THR A 10 28.32 -0.05 0.72
N HIS A 11 27.19 0.54 1.12
CA HIS A 11 26.02 -0.27 1.44
C HIS A 11 25.40 -0.80 0.15
N PRO A 12 25.09 -2.11 0.06
CA PRO A 12 24.37 -2.63 -1.09
C PRO A 12 23.01 -1.91 -1.21
N PRO A 13 22.48 -1.75 -2.43
CA PRO A 13 21.22 -1.06 -2.65
C PRO A 13 20.13 -1.69 -1.78
N ARG A 14 19.55 -0.88 -0.88
CA ARG A 14 18.52 -1.35 0.04
C ARG A 14 17.19 -1.47 -0.70
N VAL A 15 16.70 -2.68 -0.81
CA VAL A 15 15.36 -2.96 -1.34
C VAL A 15 14.36 -2.90 -0.19
N LEU A 16 13.31 -2.09 -0.34
CA LEU A 16 12.23 -2.03 0.65
C LEU A 16 11.47 -3.35 0.68
N LYS A 17 11.15 -3.85 1.87
CA LYS A 17 10.33 -5.07 1.97
C LYS A 17 8.92 -4.83 1.43
N THR A 18 8.33 -3.69 1.76
CA THR A 18 6.91 -3.44 1.52
C THR A 18 6.66 -1.97 1.18
N ALA A 19 5.79 -1.74 0.20
CA ALA A 19 5.04 -0.50 0.02
C ALA A 19 3.60 -0.72 0.47
N LYS A 20 3.04 0.17 1.29
CA LYS A 20 1.65 0.09 1.76
C LYS A 20 0.86 1.28 1.21
N ILE A 21 -0.25 1.00 0.52
CA ILE A 21 -1.19 2.03 0.07
C ILE A 21 -2.50 1.82 0.81
N LYS A 22 -2.98 2.89 1.47
CA LYS A 22 -4.29 2.92 2.10
C LYS A 22 -5.26 3.59 1.14
N ILE A 23 -6.14 2.81 0.52
CA ILE A 23 -6.97 3.29 -0.60
C ILE A 23 -8.31 3.88 -0.15
N THR A 24 -8.72 3.68 1.09
CA THR A 24 -9.96 4.23 1.64
C THR A 24 -9.84 4.39 3.14
N THR A 25 -10.47 5.41 3.71
CA THR A 25 -10.74 5.46 5.16
C THR A 25 -12.09 4.84 5.52
N LYS A 26 -12.93 4.47 4.54
CA LYS A 26 -14.20 3.77 4.79
C LYS A 26 -13.97 2.40 5.40
N CYS A 27 -14.82 2.01 6.34
CA CYS A 27 -14.85 0.66 6.91
C CYS A 27 -16.27 0.27 7.32
N ASN A 28 -16.61 -1.01 7.14
CA ASN A 28 -17.84 -1.64 7.63
C ASN A 28 -17.70 -2.23 9.05
N ARG A 29 -16.65 -1.83 9.78
CA ARG A 29 -16.38 -2.16 11.18
C ARG A 29 -16.00 -0.90 11.95
N SER A 30 -16.26 -0.92 13.25
CA SER A 30 -15.96 0.15 14.21
C SER A 30 -15.09 -0.40 15.35
N CYS A 31 -13.91 -0.91 15.03
CA CYS A 31 -13.02 -1.49 16.03
C CYS A 31 -12.44 -0.39 16.94
N ASP A 32 -12.56 -0.54 18.26
CA ASP A 32 -12.14 0.47 19.26
C ASP A 32 -10.66 0.85 19.20
N PHE A 33 -9.81 -0.06 18.70
CA PHE A 33 -8.37 0.16 18.57
C PHE A 33 -7.95 0.75 17.21
N CYS A 34 -8.89 0.96 16.27
CA CYS A 34 -8.55 1.41 14.93
C CYS A 34 -8.29 2.91 14.89
N ILE A 35 -7.05 3.29 14.58
CA ILE A 35 -6.61 4.70 14.47
C ILE A 35 -6.66 5.25 13.03
N PHE A 36 -7.24 4.52 12.07
CA PHE A 36 -7.18 4.89 10.66
C PHE A 36 -8.54 4.98 9.96
N ALA A 37 -9.47 4.08 10.26
CA ALA A 37 -10.78 4.08 9.61
C ALA A 37 -11.64 5.24 10.12
N ASP A 38 -12.47 5.79 9.23
CA ASP A 38 -13.46 6.85 9.51
C ASP A 38 -14.89 6.34 9.21
N GLY A 39 -15.17 5.12 9.69
CA GLY A 39 -16.48 4.46 9.58
C GLY A 39 -17.05 4.44 8.16
N ALA A 40 -18.37 4.57 8.04
CA ALA A 40 -19.07 4.53 6.75
C ALA A 40 -18.88 5.82 5.91
N HIS A 41 -18.50 6.92 6.56
CA HIS A 41 -18.42 8.26 5.96
C HIS A 41 -17.02 8.63 5.46
N GLY A 42 -16.04 7.74 5.64
CA GLY A 42 -14.69 7.96 5.14
C GLY A 42 -14.61 8.18 3.63
N GLU A 43 -13.40 8.44 3.15
CA GLU A 43 -13.14 8.85 1.77
C GLU A 43 -12.44 7.74 0.99
N ASN A 44 -12.75 7.69 -0.30
CA ASN A 44 -12.15 6.76 -1.24
C ASN A 44 -11.07 7.49 -2.05
N MET A 45 -9.90 6.87 -2.17
CA MET A 45 -8.84 7.34 -3.05
C MET A 45 -9.33 7.29 -4.51
N PRO A 46 -9.27 8.40 -5.27
CA PRO A 46 -9.60 8.38 -6.68
C PRO A 46 -8.63 7.51 -7.48
N LEU A 47 -9.12 6.86 -8.54
CA LEU A 47 -8.31 6.01 -9.43
C LEU A 47 -7.11 6.76 -10.02
N GLU A 48 -7.27 8.03 -10.38
CA GLU A 48 -6.19 8.89 -10.90
C GLU A 48 -5.07 9.10 -9.89
N LEU A 49 -5.41 9.30 -8.62
CA LEU A 49 -4.43 9.42 -7.54
C LEU A 49 -3.69 8.10 -7.33
N PHE A 50 -4.41 6.98 -7.34
CA PHE A 50 -3.79 5.66 -7.25
C PHE A 50 -2.85 5.38 -8.42
N SER A 51 -3.26 5.72 -9.65
CA SER A 51 -2.42 5.63 -10.85
C SER A 51 -1.14 6.46 -10.71
N THR A 52 -1.24 7.67 -10.18
CA THR A 52 -0.08 8.53 -9.89
C THR A 52 0.86 7.89 -8.86
N VAL A 53 0.32 7.24 -7.82
CA VAL A 53 1.12 6.50 -6.83
C VAL A 53 1.84 5.32 -7.47
N LEU A 54 1.16 4.54 -8.33
CA LEU A 54 1.79 3.43 -9.05
C LEU A 54 2.95 3.90 -9.94
N THR A 55 2.78 5.01 -10.66
CA THR A 55 3.87 5.61 -11.47
C THR A 55 5.10 5.92 -10.63
N ARG A 56 4.91 6.42 -9.40
CA ARG A 56 6.04 6.66 -8.49
C ARG A 56 6.67 5.35 -8.04
N LEU A 57 5.86 4.34 -7.71
CA LEU A 57 6.33 3.05 -7.21
C LEU A 57 7.10 2.24 -8.24
N GLU A 58 6.83 2.40 -9.54
CA GLU A 58 7.61 1.76 -10.62
C GLU A 58 9.12 2.07 -10.54
N THR A 59 9.49 3.23 -9.98
CA THR A 59 10.89 3.67 -9.83
C THR A 59 11.51 3.31 -8.47
N VAL A 60 10.73 2.73 -7.55
CA VAL A 60 11.18 2.41 -6.19
C VAL A 60 11.46 0.90 -6.07
N PRO A 61 12.65 0.47 -5.60
CA PRO A 61 12.91 -0.94 -5.39
C PRO A 61 12.19 -1.45 -4.13
N PHE A 62 11.13 -2.25 -4.32
CA PHE A 62 10.46 -2.98 -3.24
C PHE A 62 10.00 -4.39 -3.65
N ARG A 63 9.61 -5.22 -2.67
CA ARG A 63 9.16 -6.61 -2.90
C ARG A 63 7.65 -6.82 -2.86
N GLN A 64 6.93 -6.19 -1.92
CA GLN A 64 5.51 -6.42 -1.70
C GLN A 64 4.70 -5.13 -1.79
N LEU A 65 3.56 -5.17 -2.49
CA LEU A 65 2.55 -4.11 -2.43
C LEU A 65 1.41 -4.57 -1.52
N HIS A 66 1.19 -3.82 -0.44
CA HIS A 66 0.05 -4.05 0.45
C HIS A 66 -1.03 -3.03 0.14
N ILE A 67 -2.18 -3.50 -0.33
CA ILE A 67 -3.40 -2.69 -0.45
C ILE A 67 -4.19 -2.84 0.84
N ASN A 68 -4.47 -1.71 1.48
CA ASN A 68 -5.05 -1.64 2.82
C ASN A 68 -5.96 -0.40 2.93
N GLY A 69 -6.45 -0.09 4.13
CA GLY A 69 -7.30 1.08 4.35
C GLY A 69 -8.04 0.99 5.66
N GLY A 70 -9.29 1.48 5.68
CA GLY A 70 -10.31 0.94 6.56
C GLY A 70 -10.62 -0.49 6.13
N GLU A 71 -11.57 -0.68 5.22
CA GLU A 71 -11.80 -1.95 4.54
C GLU A 71 -11.69 -1.78 3.01
N PRO A 72 -10.62 -2.25 2.36
CA PRO A 72 -10.43 -2.07 0.92
C PRO A 72 -11.59 -2.56 0.06
N THR A 73 -12.23 -3.66 0.43
CA THR A 73 -13.28 -4.26 -0.39
C THR A 73 -14.61 -3.51 -0.36
N VAL A 74 -14.78 -2.52 0.54
CA VAL A 74 -15.93 -1.59 0.50
C VAL A 74 -15.70 -0.43 -0.47
N HIS A 75 -14.46 -0.24 -0.94
CA HIS A 75 -14.17 0.75 -1.97
C HIS A 75 -14.76 0.28 -3.30
N ARG A 76 -15.76 1.00 -3.83
CA ARG A 76 -16.47 0.62 -5.08
C ARG A 76 -15.54 0.29 -6.25
N ASP A 77 -14.44 1.04 -6.39
CA ASP A 77 -13.47 0.86 -7.49
C ASP A 77 -12.31 -0.12 -7.13
N PHE A 78 -12.39 -0.86 -6.02
CA PHE A 78 -11.34 -1.79 -5.59
C PHE A 78 -10.90 -2.79 -6.67
N PRO A 79 -11.81 -3.43 -7.44
CA PRO A 79 -11.38 -4.31 -8.53
C PRO A 79 -10.48 -3.60 -9.56
N ALA A 80 -10.86 -2.39 -9.99
CA ALA A 80 -10.08 -1.61 -10.94
C ALA A 80 -8.71 -1.19 -10.37
N LEU A 81 -8.65 -0.79 -9.09
CA LEU A 81 -7.40 -0.48 -8.40
C LEU A 81 -6.49 -1.71 -8.32
N SER A 82 -7.03 -2.86 -7.93
CA SER A 82 -6.29 -4.13 -7.83
C SER A 82 -5.75 -4.58 -9.19
N ASP A 83 -6.56 -4.47 -10.24
CA ASP A 83 -6.15 -4.81 -11.61
C ASP A 83 -5.05 -3.88 -12.13
N ALA A 84 -5.17 -2.56 -11.89
CA ALA A 84 -4.14 -1.60 -12.24
C ALA A 84 -2.81 -1.90 -11.54
N ALA A 85 -2.84 -2.21 -10.24
CA ALA A 85 -1.66 -2.59 -9.47
C ALA A 85 -0.99 -3.87 -10.01
N ARG A 86 -1.79 -4.93 -10.22
CA ARG A 86 -1.28 -6.21 -10.75
C ARG A 86 -0.67 -6.06 -12.15
N THR A 87 -1.27 -5.22 -12.99
CA THR A 87 -0.81 -4.99 -14.37
C THR A 87 0.49 -4.21 -14.41
N ARG A 88 0.61 -3.15 -13.61
CA ARG A 88 1.75 -2.23 -13.64
C ARG A 88 2.95 -2.70 -12.82
N LEU A 89 2.72 -3.56 -11.84
CA LEU A 89 3.74 -4.07 -10.92
C LEU A 89 3.77 -5.61 -10.91
N PRO A 90 3.97 -6.27 -12.07
CA PRO A 90 3.82 -7.72 -12.21
C PRO A 90 4.80 -8.52 -11.36
N ASP A 91 5.98 -7.96 -11.07
CA ASP A 91 7.03 -8.63 -10.29
C ASP A 91 6.85 -8.47 -8.76
N LYS A 92 5.78 -7.81 -8.32
CA LYS A 92 5.53 -7.55 -6.90
C LYS A 92 4.52 -8.55 -6.35
N VAL A 93 4.77 -9.01 -5.13
CA VAL A 93 3.77 -9.81 -4.40
C VAL A 93 2.64 -8.88 -3.95
N MET A 94 1.42 -9.18 -4.38
CA MET A 94 0.22 -8.46 -3.94
C MET A 94 -0.27 -9.01 -2.61
N VAL A 95 -0.55 -8.12 -1.66
CA VAL A 95 -1.08 -8.46 -0.33
C VAL A 95 -2.30 -7.59 -0.04
N LEU A 96 -3.40 -8.22 0.35
CA LEU A 96 -4.62 -7.52 0.76
C LEU A 96 -4.74 -7.56 2.28
N GLY A 97 -4.80 -6.39 2.92
CA GLY A 97 -5.24 -6.26 4.31
C GLY A 97 -6.74 -6.03 4.37
N THR A 98 -7.49 -6.97 4.95
CA THR A 98 -8.96 -6.95 4.96
C THR A 98 -9.49 -7.59 6.25
N ASN A 99 -10.66 -7.14 6.69
CA ASN A 99 -11.49 -7.78 7.70
C ASN A 99 -12.32 -8.96 7.15
N ALA A 100 -12.25 -9.21 5.84
CA ALA A 100 -12.83 -10.32 5.09
C ALA A 100 -14.36 -10.42 5.11
N LEU A 101 -15.11 -9.48 5.70
CA LEU A 101 -16.57 -9.57 5.78
C LEU A 101 -17.27 -9.64 4.43
N THR A 102 -16.74 -8.95 3.42
CA THR A 102 -17.31 -8.95 2.07
C THR A 102 -16.90 -10.18 1.26
N LEU A 103 -15.89 -10.92 1.71
CA LEU A 103 -15.33 -12.09 1.02
C LEU A 103 -15.91 -13.40 1.56
N ALA A 104 -16.44 -13.41 2.78
CA ALA A 104 -17.01 -14.59 3.44
C ALA A 104 -18.43 -14.94 2.95
N ARG A 105 -18.78 -14.57 1.72
CA ARG A 105 -20.07 -14.88 1.09
C ARG A 105 -19.95 -16.05 0.14
#